data_AF-A0A290GFK7-F1
#
_entry.id   AF-A0A290GFK7-F1
#
_cell.length_a   1.000
_cell.length_b   1.000
_cell.length_c   1.000
_cell.angle_alpha   90.00
_cell.angle_beta   90.00
_cell.angle_gamma   90.00
#
_symmetry.space_group_name_H-M   'P 1'
#
loop_
_entity.id
_entity.type
_entity.pdbx_description
1 polymer ?
#
loop_
_entity_poly.entity_id
_entity_poly.type
_entity_poly.pdbx_seq_one_letter_code
_entity_poly.pdbx_strand_id
1 'polypeptide(L)'
;MSGRKPSGPVQIGAALGDDLVEKLKAAQAAQRQRIEAEARPGESWQAAADRIRKESRQPPAAGTPSIRKPPKGDEQPDFFVPMLYDVGTRDSRSIMDVAVFRLSKRDRRAGEVIRYELPDGHVEVSAGPAGMASVWDYDLVLMAVSHLTESMNRYREGKGDKPGRVFRPHVADVLKFCRRADGGKQKDDLVETCIRLNTTHVAMQRTKKAKNGRLVTVSEGEALISRYKIVKSETGRPEYIEIELADWMYREITEGKNPDVLTVHPDYFLIDPGIGRFLYRLARRAAGKAEARWLFKTIYERSGSAGEFKKFCFTVRKLIGSNDLPEYDLKEEAGQAGPILVMRYRNLIEGEAPAGS
;
A
#
# COMPACT_ATOMS: atom_id res chain seq x y z
N MET A 1 -16.38 33.97 73.16
CA MET A 1 -17.27 34.08 71.99
C MET A 1 -16.53 33.61 70.74
N SER A 2 -17.13 32.64 70.03
CA SER A 2 -16.85 32.20 68.65
C SER A 2 -15.46 31.64 68.35
N GLY A 3 -15.22 30.37 67.98
CA GLY A 3 -16.07 29.40 67.29
C GLY A 3 -15.46 29.09 65.91
N ARG A 4 -14.39 28.29 65.84
CA ARG A 4 -13.90 27.71 64.57
C ARG A 4 -14.86 26.60 64.13
N LYS A 5 -15.56 26.79 63.00
CA LYS A 5 -16.26 25.70 62.29
C LYS A 5 -15.34 25.13 61.20
N PRO A 6 -15.30 23.80 60.99
CA PRO A 6 -14.69 23.21 59.81
C PRO A 6 -15.68 23.31 58.64
N SER A 7 -15.24 23.84 57.50
CA SER A 7 -16.03 23.77 56.25
C SER A 7 -15.90 22.36 55.67
N GLY A 8 -17.03 21.68 55.51
CA GLY A 8 -17.13 20.32 55.00
C GLY A 8 -16.81 20.17 53.50
N PRO A 9 -16.86 18.94 52.97
CA PRO A 9 -16.46 18.61 51.60
C PRO A 9 -17.38 19.29 50.57
N VAL A 10 -16.77 19.96 49.60
CA VAL A 10 -17.44 20.53 48.43
C VAL A 10 -17.88 19.38 47.52
N GLN A 11 -19.18 19.30 47.19
CA GLN A 11 -19.71 18.31 46.27
C GLN A 11 -19.13 18.49 44.87
N ILE A 12 -18.32 17.53 44.43
CA ILE A 12 -17.80 17.41 43.07
C ILE A 12 -18.94 16.86 42.19
N GLY A 13 -19.86 17.72 41.78
CA GLY A 13 -21.02 17.32 40.97
C GLY A 13 -21.60 18.41 40.06
N ALA A 14 -21.43 19.69 40.39
CA ALA A 14 -22.06 20.78 39.63
C ALA A 14 -21.13 21.43 38.57
N ALA A 15 -19.81 21.45 38.79
CA ALA A 15 -18.89 22.22 37.94
C ALA A 15 -18.48 21.55 36.61
N LEU A 16 -18.71 20.23 36.45
CA LEU A 16 -18.37 19.49 35.22
C LEU A 16 -19.53 19.42 34.22
N GLY A 17 -20.78 19.61 34.68
CA GLY A 17 -21.98 19.55 33.84
C GLY A 17 -22.15 20.81 32.98
N ASP A 18 -21.98 21.99 33.59
CA ASP A 18 -22.21 23.27 32.92
C ASP A 18 -21.19 23.55 31.80
N ASP A 19 -19.91 23.21 32.02
CA ASP A 19 -18.86 23.35 30.99
C ASP A 19 -19.08 22.41 29.80
N LEU A 20 -19.58 21.20 30.04
CA LEU A 20 -19.92 20.25 28.97
C LEU A 20 -21.15 20.70 28.18
N VAL A 21 -22.17 21.23 28.88
CA VAL A 21 -23.39 21.78 28.27
C VAL A 21 -23.07 23.01 27.43
N GLU A 22 -22.21 23.91 27.90
CA GLU A 22 -21.78 25.08 27.13
C GLU A 22 -20.95 24.70 25.90
N LYS A 23 -20.06 23.69 26.01
CA LYS A 23 -19.33 23.15 24.85
C LYS A 23 -20.26 22.52 23.82
N LEU A 24 -21.30 21.81 24.25
CA LEU A 24 -22.32 21.23 23.38
C LEU A 24 -23.14 22.31 22.65
N LYS A 25 -23.57 23.36 23.37
CA LYS A 25 -24.27 24.50 22.76
C LYS A 25 -23.39 25.23 21.76
N ALA A 26 -22.11 25.46 22.09
CA ALA A 26 -21.16 26.10 21.20
C ALA A 26 -20.90 25.26 19.93
N ALA A 27 -20.76 23.95 20.07
CA ALA A 27 -20.61 23.04 18.94
C ALA A 27 -21.87 23.01 18.05
N GLN A 28 -23.06 23.00 18.65
CA GLN A 28 -24.34 23.06 17.93
C GLN A 28 -24.53 24.40 17.22
N ALA A 29 -24.15 25.51 17.84
CA ALA A 29 -24.22 26.84 17.24
C ALA A 29 -23.25 26.97 16.06
N ALA A 30 -22.01 26.49 16.21
CA ALA A 30 -21.03 26.47 15.13
C ALA A 30 -21.48 25.58 13.95
N GLN A 31 -22.10 24.43 14.25
CA GLN A 31 -22.64 23.55 13.23
C GLN A 31 -23.85 24.16 12.50
N ARG A 32 -24.74 24.84 13.23
CA ARG A 32 -25.87 25.56 12.67
C ARG A 32 -25.43 26.71 11.74
N GLN A 33 -24.46 27.50 12.17
CA GLN A 33 -23.88 28.58 11.35
C GLN A 33 -23.26 28.06 10.04
N ARG A 34 -22.59 26.90 10.06
CA ARG A 34 -22.06 26.27 8.85
C ARG A 34 -23.15 25.82 7.88
N ILE A 35 -24.22 25.20 8.40
CA ILE A 35 -25.35 24.75 7.59
C ILE A 35 -26.09 25.95 6.99
N GLU A 36 -26.29 27.02 7.76
CA GLU A 36 -26.94 28.26 7.28
C GLU A 36 -26.08 28.99 6.23
N ALA A 37 -24.75 28.97 6.36
CA ALA A 37 -23.84 29.55 5.38
C ALA A 37 -23.83 28.77 4.04
N GLU A 38 -24.12 27.47 4.06
CA GLU A 38 -24.20 26.61 2.87
C GLU A 38 -25.64 26.45 2.33
N ALA A 39 -26.62 27.12 2.94
CA ALA A 39 -28.02 27.09 2.51
C ALA A 39 -28.23 27.90 1.22
N ARG A 40 -28.99 27.35 0.29
CA ARG A 40 -29.36 28.04 -0.95
C ARG A 40 -30.44 29.10 -0.69
N PRO A 41 -30.61 30.12 -1.56
CA PRO A 41 -31.66 31.11 -1.40
C PRO A 41 -33.05 30.45 -1.30
N GLY A 42 -33.75 30.67 -0.17
CA GLY A 42 -35.06 30.08 0.11
C GLY A 42 -35.04 28.64 0.68
N GLU A 43 -33.87 28.05 0.90
CA GLU A 43 -33.73 26.72 1.50
C GLU A 43 -33.85 26.81 3.03
N SER A 44 -34.71 25.98 3.64
CA SER A 44 -34.82 25.93 5.10
C SER A 44 -33.60 25.24 5.72
N TRP A 45 -33.29 25.54 6.98
CA TRP A 45 -32.18 24.90 7.70
C TRP A 45 -32.23 23.36 7.67
N GLN A 46 -33.43 22.79 7.82
CA GLN A 46 -33.63 21.33 7.79
C GLN A 46 -33.32 20.76 6.40
N ALA A 47 -33.77 21.44 5.34
CA ALA A 47 -33.51 21.04 3.96
C ALA A 47 -32.01 21.14 3.62
N ALA A 48 -31.33 22.21 4.05
CA ALA A 48 -29.89 22.37 3.89
C ALA A 48 -29.12 21.30 4.67
N ALA A 49 -29.50 21.01 5.92
CA ALA A 49 -28.89 19.96 6.73
C ALA A 49 -29.05 18.56 6.12
N ASP A 50 -30.25 18.24 5.64
CA ASP A 50 -30.52 16.95 4.99
C ASP A 50 -29.84 16.82 3.63
N ARG A 51 -29.72 17.92 2.87
CA ARG A 51 -28.95 17.96 1.63
C ARG A 51 -27.47 17.75 1.90
N ILE A 52 -26.86 18.51 2.81
CA ILE A 52 -25.44 18.36 3.17
C ILE A 52 -25.18 16.94 3.70
N ARG A 53 -26.12 16.37 4.46
CA ARG A 53 -26.08 14.97 4.92
C ARG A 53 -26.21 13.96 3.77
N LYS A 54 -27.02 14.23 2.76
CA LYS A 54 -27.16 13.39 1.56
C LYS A 54 -25.97 13.54 0.61
N GLU A 55 -25.44 14.74 0.43
CA GLU A 55 -24.25 15.06 -0.37
C GLU A 55 -22.99 14.45 0.27
N SER A 56 -22.87 14.47 1.61
CA SER A 56 -21.80 13.75 2.33
C SER A 56 -21.95 12.23 2.32
N ARG A 57 -23.17 11.72 2.04
CA ARG A 57 -23.43 10.29 1.79
C ARG A 57 -23.30 9.90 0.32
N GLN A 58 -23.39 10.86 -0.60
CA GLN A 58 -23.16 10.60 -2.01
C GLN A 58 -21.67 10.39 -2.23
N PRO A 59 -21.26 9.27 -2.88
CA PRO A 59 -19.87 9.13 -3.28
C PRO A 59 -19.50 10.33 -4.16
N PRO A 60 -18.29 10.90 -4.01
CA PRO A 60 -17.86 12.03 -4.81
C PRO A 60 -18.05 11.69 -6.30
N ALA A 61 -18.52 12.67 -7.09
CA ALA A 61 -18.68 12.53 -8.53
C ALA A 61 -17.45 11.85 -9.16
N ALA A 62 -17.69 10.94 -10.12
CA ALA A 62 -16.70 10.05 -10.74
C ALA A 62 -15.27 10.63 -10.68
N GLY A 63 -14.49 10.14 -9.71
CA GLY A 63 -13.17 10.67 -9.43
C GLY A 63 -12.27 10.56 -10.67
N THR A 64 -11.27 11.43 -10.79
CA THR A 64 -10.23 11.26 -11.83
C THR A 64 -9.69 9.83 -11.75
N PRO A 65 -9.60 9.08 -12.87
CA PRO A 65 -9.13 7.71 -12.85
C PRO A 65 -7.75 7.63 -12.18
N SER A 66 -7.59 6.66 -11.28
CA SER A 66 -6.32 6.33 -10.63
C SER A 66 -5.50 5.33 -11.46
N ILE A 67 -6.14 4.66 -12.41
CA ILE A 67 -5.52 3.79 -13.40
C ILE A 67 -5.11 4.60 -14.64
N ARG A 68 -3.82 4.56 -14.98
CA ARG A 68 -3.30 5.15 -16.21
C ARG A 68 -3.60 4.25 -17.41
N LYS A 69 -3.64 4.84 -18.60
CA LYS A 69 -3.75 4.07 -19.84
C LYS A 69 -2.53 3.16 -20.04
N PRO A 70 -2.72 1.92 -20.51
CA PRO A 70 -1.65 1.06 -21.00
C PRO A 70 -0.73 1.79 -22.00
N PRO A 71 0.59 1.53 -22.01
CA PRO A 71 1.45 2.01 -23.08
C PRO A 71 1.08 1.38 -24.43
N LYS A 72 1.52 1.99 -25.53
CA LYS A 72 1.32 1.42 -26.88
C LYS A 72 2.07 0.09 -27.01
N GLY A 73 1.44 -0.91 -27.62
CA GLY A 73 2.03 -2.26 -27.77
C GLY A 73 1.89 -3.15 -26.52
N ASP A 74 1.09 -2.72 -25.55
CA ASP A 74 0.69 -3.49 -24.35
C ASP A 74 -0.61 -4.29 -24.58
N GLU A 75 -0.99 -4.48 -25.85
CA GLU A 75 -2.09 -5.36 -26.24
C GLU A 75 -1.69 -6.80 -25.92
N GLN A 76 -2.66 -7.60 -25.44
CA GLN A 76 -2.47 -8.99 -24.99
C GLN A 76 -1.55 -9.78 -25.92
N PRO A 77 -0.69 -10.68 -25.39
CA PRO A 77 0.22 -11.45 -26.21
C PRO A 77 -0.53 -12.26 -27.28
N ASP A 78 0.01 -12.21 -28.49
CA ASP A 78 -0.35 -13.07 -29.60
C ASP A 78 -0.32 -14.54 -29.14
N PHE A 79 -1.41 -15.27 -29.37
CA PHE A 79 -1.63 -16.66 -28.93
C PHE A 79 -0.54 -17.67 -29.40
N PHE A 80 0.33 -17.26 -30.33
CA PHE A 80 1.28 -18.13 -31.05
C PHE A 80 2.75 -17.96 -30.67
N VAL A 81 3.09 -17.09 -29.70
CA VAL A 81 4.46 -16.96 -29.21
C VAL A 81 4.48 -17.27 -27.72
N PRO A 82 5.17 -18.34 -27.26
CA PRO A 82 5.44 -18.53 -25.84
C PRO A 82 6.30 -17.36 -25.37
N MET A 83 5.66 -16.38 -24.76
CA MET A 83 6.34 -15.17 -24.34
C MET A 83 6.95 -15.38 -22.95
N LEU A 84 8.11 -14.76 -22.72
CA LEU A 84 8.69 -14.58 -21.39
C LEU A 84 7.70 -13.91 -20.39
N TYR A 85 6.59 -13.37 -20.90
CA TYR A 85 5.51 -12.67 -20.21
C TYR A 85 4.33 -13.55 -19.74
N ASP A 86 4.39 -14.88 -19.87
CA ASP A 86 3.38 -15.79 -19.27
C ASP A 86 3.53 -15.96 -17.74
N VAL A 87 4.52 -15.30 -17.15
CA VAL A 87 4.74 -15.35 -15.71
C VAL A 87 3.78 -14.38 -15.00
N GLY A 88 2.76 -14.93 -14.36
CA GLY A 88 1.83 -14.15 -13.54
C GLY A 88 2.57 -13.40 -12.41
N THR A 89 2.28 -12.11 -12.24
CA THR A 89 2.94 -11.25 -11.26
C THR A 89 2.75 -11.77 -9.83
N ARG A 90 3.83 -11.82 -9.05
CA ARG A 90 3.88 -12.26 -7.65
C ARG A 90 4.56 -11.19 -6.78
N ASP A 91 4.09 -11.05 -5.56
CA ASP A 91 4.67 -10.20 -4.51
C ASP A 91 4.96 -11.04 -3.25
N SER A 92 6.01 -10.68 -2.50
CA SER A 92 6.34 -11.32 -1.23
C SER A 92 5.31 -10.94 -0.19
N ARG A 93 4.67 -11.96 0.39
CA ARG A 93 3.55 -11.77 1.31
C ARG A 93 3.97 -11.05 2.59
N SER A 94 5.21 -11.24 3.05
CA SER A 94 5.68 -10.83 4.38
C SER A 94 5.87 -9.32 4.54
N ILE A 95 5.92 -8.58 3.43
CA ILE A 95 6.14 -7.12 3.38
C ILE A 95 5.04 -6.36 2.64
N MET A 96 3.87 -6.96 2.44
CA MET A 96 2.73 -6.28 1.79
C MET A 96 1.98 -5.35 2.75
N ASP A 97 2.10 -5.55 4.06
CA ASP A 97 1.36 -4.80 5.07
C ASP A 97 2.10 -3.57 5.61
N VAL A 98 3.35 -3.36 5.17
CA VAL A 98 4.17 -2.17 5.41
C VAL A 98 4.85 -1.73 4.11
N ALA A 99 5.15 -0.44 3.96
CA ALA A 99 5.83 0.05 2.78
C ALA A 99 7.36 -0.07 2.94
N VAL A 100 7.99 -1.04 2.27
CA VAL A 100 9.46 -1.15 2.18
C VAL A 100 10.08 -0.16 1.18
N PHE A 101 9.32 0.88 0.84
CA PHE A 101 9.63 1.85 -0.21
C PHE A 101 8.90 3.16 0.06
N ARG A 102 9.32 4.22 -0.62
CA ARG A 102 8.60 5.51 -0.63
C ARG A 102 7.42 5.51 -1.61
N LEU A 103 6.39 6.30 -1.29
CA LEU A 103 5.19 6.46 -2.13
C LEU A 103 5.20 7.66 -3.06
N SER A 104 6.14 8.59 -2.88
CA SER A 104 6.28 9.79 -3.71
C SER A 104 7.23 9.53 -4.89
N LYS A 105 6.96 10.12 -6.07
CA LYS A 105 7.93 10.17 -7.18
C LYS A 105 9.00 11.23 -6.92
N ARG A 106 8.64 12.34 -6.25
CA ARG A 106 9.47 13.55 -6.11
C ARG A 106 10.37 13.52 -4.88
N ASP A 107 9.78 13.25 -3.73
CA ASP A 107 10.51 13.21 -2.46
C ASP A 107 11.32 11.91 -2.40
N ARG A 108 12.64 12.02 -2.47
CA ARG A 108 13.55 10.87 -2.54
C ARG A 108 13.87 10.25 -1.18
N ARG A 109 13.60 10.96 -0.07
CA ARG A 109 13.89 10.48 1.29
C ARG A 109 15.33 9.98 1.48
N ALA A 110 16.31 10.69 0.92
CA ALA A 110 17.72 10.30 0.99
C ALA A 110 18.24 10.39 2.44
N GLY A 111 18.84 9.31 2.94
CA GLY A 111 19.33 9.24 4.32
C GLY A 111 18.25 9.09 5.39
N GLU A 112 16.97 8.98 5.02
CA GLU A 112 15.88 8.83 5.98
C GLU A 112 15.67 7.38 6.40
N VAL A 113 15.05 7.21 7.57
CA VAL A 113 14.61 5.93 8.12
C VAL A 113 13.10 5.99 8.38
N ILE A 114 12.39 4.94 8.00
CA ILE A 114 11.00 4.71 8.39
C ILE A 114 10.97 3.53 9.33
N ARG A 115 10.29 3.70 10.47
CA ARG A 115 10.10 2.64 11.46
C ARG A 115 8.62 2.30 11.59
N TYR A 116 8.32 1.02 11.48
CA TYR A 116 6.98 0.45 11.61
C TYR A 116 6.94 -0.42 12.85
N GLU A 117 6.11 -0.04 13.81
CA GLU A 117 5.82 -0.88 14.98
C GLU A 117 4.68 -1.85 14.64
N LEU A 118 4.90 -3.13 14.91
CA LEU A 118 3.98 -4.23 14.63
C LEU A 118 3.73 -5.04 15.91
N PRO A 119 2.62 -5.80 16.00
CA PRO A 119 2.30 -6.55 17.22
C PRO A 119 3.37 -7.56 17.65
N ASP A 120 4.17 -8.05 16.69
CA ASP A 120 5.17 -9.11 16.85
C ASP A 120 6.62 -8.61 16.67
N GLY A 121 6.83 -7.29 16.62
CA GLY A 121 8.15 -6.66 16.51
C GLY A 121 8.13 -5.35 15.72
N HIS A 122 9.20 -5.07 14.98
CA HIS A 122 9.28 -3.85 14.17
C HIS A 122 9.98 -4.10 12.82
N VAL A 123 9.72 -3.19 11.89
CA VAL A 123 10.42 -3.13 10.60
C VAL A 123 10.99 -1.73 10.43
N GLU A 124 12.27 -1.62 10.14
CA GLU A 124 12.95 -0.38 9.78
C GLU A 124 13.38 -0.42 8.32
N VAL A 125 13.10 0.66 7.60
CA VAL A 125 13.46 0.85 6.20
C VAL A 125 14.32 2.09 6.10
N SER A 126 15.60 1.91 5.77
CA SER A 126 16.56 3.00 5.65
C SER A 126 16.99 3.22 4.21
N ALA A 127 17.24 4.48 3.87
CA ALA A 127 17.64 4.90 2.53
C ALA A 127 19.11 5.32 2.50
N GLY A 128 19.83 4.88 1.48
CA GLY A 128 21.15 5.41 1.17
C GLY A 128 21.14 6.79 0.48
N PRO A 129 22.32 7.29 0.07
CA PRO A 129 22.48 8.61 -0.54
C PRO A 129 21.70 8.81 -1.85
N ALA A 130 21.47 7.73 -2.60
CA ALA A 130 20.70 7.77 -3.84
C ALA A 130 19.19 7.98 -3.63
N GLY A 131 18.72 7.93 -2.38
CA GLY A 131 17.32 7.96 -2.02
C GLY A 131 16.73 6.57 -1.78
N MET A 132 15.55 6.56 -1.17
CA MET A 132 14.78 5.35 -0.94
C MET A 132 14.20 4.83 -2.25
N ALA A 133 14.23 3.51 -2.43
CA ALA A 133 13.48 2.84 -3.48
C ALA A 133 12.01 3.26 -3.40
N SER A 134 11.44 3.63 -4.53
CA SER A 134 10.02 3.96 -4.64
C SER A 134 9.18 2.72 -4.92
N VAL A 135 7.88 2.83 -4.72
CA VAL A 135 6.92 1.78 -5.11
C VAL A 135 7.01 1.40 -6.59
N TRP A 136 7.49 2.30 -7.45
CA TRP A 136 7.78 1.99 -8.85
C TRP A 136 9.13 1.28 -9.00
N ASP A 137 10.16 1.64 -8.25
CA ASP A 137 11.43 0.89 -8.26
C ASP A 137 11.21 -0.57 -7.87
N TYR A 138 10.31 -0.80 -6.91
CA TYR A 138 9.92 -2.13 -6.44
C TYR A 138 9.28 -3.01 -7.53
N ASP A 139 8.81 -2.46 -8.65
CA ASP A 139 8.30 -3.27 -9.77
C ASP A 139 9.35 -4.25 -10.33
N LEU A 140 10.64 -3.89 -10.28
CA LEU A 140 11.74 -4.79 -10.68
C LEU A 140 11.87 -5.98 -9.72
N VAL A 141 11.65 -5.76 -8.42
CA VAL A 141 11.63 -6.82 -7.40
C VAL A 141 10.43 -7.74 -7.63
N LEU A 142 9.25 -7.19 -7.95
CA LEU A 142 8.08 -8.00 -8.32
C LEU A 142 8.36 -8.91 -9.52
N MET A 143 9.02 -8.40 -10.56
CA MET A 143 9.41 -9.22 -11.71
C MET A 143 10.33 -10.37 -11.28
N ALA A 144 11.37 -10.09 -10.50
CA ALA A 144 12.31 -11.10 -10.05
C ALA A 144 11.64 -12.18 -9.17
N VAL A 145 10.79 -11.77 -8.23
CA VAL A 145 9.99 -12.69 -7.38
C VAL A 145 9.07 -13.56 -8.24
N SER A 146 8.45 -12.99 -9.28
CA SER A 146 7.56 -13.71 -10.19
C SER A 146 8.31 -14.80 -10.96
N HIS A 147 9.45 -14.44 -11.58
CA HIS A 147 10.26 -15.38 -12.34
C HIS A 147 10.93 -16.45 -11.45
N LEU A 148 11.38 -16.08 -10.25
CA LEU A 148 11.93 -17.03 -9.28
C LEU A 148 10.87 -18.03 -8.83
N THR A 149 9.65 -17.56 -8.56
CA THR A 149 8.53 -18.44 -8.19
C THR A 149 8.20 -19.42 -9.31
N GLU A 150 8.09 -18.95 -10.55
CA GLU A 150 7.82 -19.81 -11.71
C GLU A 150 8.94 -20.82 -11.94
N SER A 151 10.20 -20.39 -11.88
CA SER A 151 11.35 -21.28 -12.03
C SER A 151 11.38 -22.36 -10.93
N MET A 152 11.02 -21.98 -9.70
CA MET A 152 10.93 -22.92 -8.58
C MET A 152 9.75 -23.89 -8.73
N ASN A 153 8.62 -23.46 -9.29
CA ASN A 153 7.50 -24.35 -9.61
C ASN A 153 7.91 -25.38 -10.66
N ARG A 154 8.58 -24.95 -11.74
CA ARG A 154 9.13 -25.88 -12.75
C ARG A 154 10.12 -26.86 -12.17
N TYR A 155 11.01 -26.42 -11.28
CA TYR A 155 11.92 -27.32 -10.56
C TYR A 155 11.16 -28.37 -9.72
N ARG A 156 10.14 -27.95 -8.96
CA ARG A 156 9.29 -28.87 -8.18
C ARG A 156 8.54 -29.87 -9.05
N GLU A 157 8.23 -29.52 -10.29
CA GLU A 157 7.62 -30.39 -11.30
C GLU A 157 8.64 -31.26 -12.08
N GLY A 158 9.94 -31.13 -11.80
CA GLY A 158 11.01 -31.85 -12.51
C GLY A 158 11.29 -31.33 -13.92
N LYS A 159 10.86 -30.11 -14.24
CA LYS A 159 10.97 -29.47 -15.57
C LYS A 159 12.11 -28.45 -15.69
N GLY A 160 13.05 -28.43 -14.75
CA GLY A 160 14.20 -27.53 -14.76
C GLY A 160 15.05 -27.63 -13.51
N ASP A 161 16.17 -26.91 -13.49
CA ASP A 161 17.09 -26.86 -12.35
C ASP A 161 16.58 -25.96 -11.22
N LYS A 162 17.12 -26.16 -10.02
CA LYS A 162 16.80 -25.31 -8.87
C LYS A 162 17.30 -23.88 -9.16
N PRO A 163 16.41 -22.87 -9.18
CA PRO A 163 16.82 -21.51 -9.49
C PRO A 163 17.73 -20.94 -8.39
N GLY A 164 18.76 -20.19 -8.80
CA GLY A 164 19.58 -19.40 -7.90
C GLY A 164 18.93 -18.05 -7.55
N ARG A 165 19.68 -17.20 -6.82
CA ARG A 165 19.26 -15.85 -6.43
C ARG A 165 19.42 -14.80 -7.53
N VAL A 166 20.23 -15.09 -8.53
CA VAL A 166 20.58 -14.15 -9.61
C VAL A 166 19.48 -14.15 -10.68
N PHE A 167 18.95 -12.97 -10.97
CA PHE A 167 17.97 -12.73 -12.01
C PHE A 167 18.54 -11.77 -13.05
N ARG A 168 18.55 -12.17 -14.33
CA ARG A 168 19.17 -11.40 -15.42
C ARG A 168 18.21 -11.13 -16.59
N PRO A 169 17.23 -10.22 -16.46
CA PRO A 169 16.34 -9.86 -17.55
C PRO A 169 17.02 -8.91 -18.56
N HIS A 170 16.51 -8.94 -19.80
CA HIS A 170 16.76 -7.86 -20.75
C HIS A 170 15.94 -6.62 -20.35
N VAL A 171 16.48 -5.42 -20.58
CA VAL A 171 15.87 -4.15 -20.17
C VAL A 171 14.49 -3.94 -20.79
N ALA A 172 14.30 -4.32 -22.06
CA ALA A 172 13.00 -4.22 -22.71
C ALA A 172 11.94 -5.11 -22.03
N ASP A 173 12.33 -6.28 -21.52
CA ASP A 173 11.42 -7.19 -20.81
C ASP A 173 10.98 -6.61 -19.48
N VAL A 174 11.90 -5.93 -18.77
CA VAL A 174 11.56 -5.21 -17.53
C VAL A 174 10.51 -4.13 -17.82
N LEU A 175 10.73 -3.32 -18.86
CA LEU A 175 9.80 -2.24 -19.20
C LEU A 175 8.43 -2.79 -19.60
N LYS A 176 8.39 -3.86 -20.39
CA LYS A 176 7.14 -4.52 -20.80
C LYS A 176 6.42 -5.16 -19.63
N PHE A 177 7.10 -5.95 -18.79
CA PHE A 177 6.51 -6.57 -17.60
C PHE A 177 5.93 -5.52 -16.64
N CYS A 178 6.65 -4.42 -16.42
CA CYS A 178 6.21 -3.31 -15.56
C CYS A 178 5.20 -2.36 -16.25
N ARG A 179 4.76 -2.69 -17.47
CA ARG A 179 3.83 -1.91 -18.31
C ARG A 179 4.26 -0.45 -18.48
N ARG A 180 5.56 -0.22 -18.67
CA ARG A 180 6.17 1.10 -18.89
C ARG A 180 6.35 1.36 -20.37
N ALA A 181 6.45 2.63 -20.74
CA ALA A 181 6.85 2.98 -22.10
C ALA A 181 8.29 2.53 -22.36
N ASP A 182 8.54 2.00 -23.55
CA ASP A 182 9.89 1.69 -24.02
C ASP A 182 10.52 2.93 -24.66
N GLY A 183 11.43 3.57 -23.92
CA GLY A 183 12.13 4.78 -24.36
C GLY A 183 13.50 4.90 -23.71
N GLY A 184 14.42 5.63 -24.36
CA GLY A 184 15.81 5.74 -23.91
C GLY A 184 15.95 6.23 -22.46
N LYS A 185 15.16 7.24 -22.08
CA LYS A 185 15.13 7.73 -20.70
C LYS A 185 14.68 6.66 -19.70
N GLN A 186 13.69 5.85 -20.05
CA GLN A 186 13.18 4.79 -19.17
C GLN A 186 14.24 3.69 -18.97
N LYS A 187 15.05 3.40 -19.99
CA LYS A 187 16.20 2.50 -19.89
C LYS A 187 17.27 3.05 -18.96
N ASP A 188 17.60 4.34 -19.09
CA ASP A 188 18.59 5.00 -18.24
C ASP A 188 18.09 5.08 -16.77
N ASP A 189 16.80 5.38 -16.57
CA ASP A 189 16.17 5.46 -15.24
C ASP A 189 16.20 4.11 -14.49
N LEU A 190 16.26 2.96 -15.19
CA LEU A 190 16.40 1.64 -14.56
C LEU A 190 17.76 1.43 -13.87
N VAL A 191 18.83 2.10 -14.34
CA VAL A 191 20.12 2.06 -13.65
C VAL A 191 19.99 2.69 -12.27
N GLU A 192 19.33 3.85 -12.21
CA GLU A 192 19.05 4.55 -10.95
C GLU A 192 18.08 3.76 -10.05
N THR A 193 17.14 3.01 -10.64
CA THR A 193 16.29 2.05 -9.91
C THR A 193 17.13 1.00 -9.21
N CYS A 194 18.10 0.37 -9.90
CA CYS A 194 18.99 -0.62 -9.29
C CYS A 194 19.81 -0.03 -8.13
N ILE A 195 20.35 1.18 -8.30
CA ILE A 195 21.10 1.86 -7.22
C ILE A 195 20.20 2.05 -6.00
N ARG A 196 19.00 2.64 -6.16
CA ARG A 196 18.07 2.87 -5.04
C ARG A 196 17.65 1.58 -4.35
N LEU A 197 17.35 0.52 -5.10
CA LEU A 197 17.00 -0.79 -4.54
C LEU A 197 18.16 -1.39 -3.74
N ASN A 198 19.39 -1.27 -4.24
CA ASN A 198 20.57 -1.80 -3.57
C ASN A 198 20.95 -1.01 -2.31
N THR A 199 20.60 0.28 -2.25
CA THR A 199 20.85 1.14 -1.08
C THR A 199 19.63 1.28 -0.15
N THR A 200 18.51 0.61 -0.43
CA THR A 200 17.35 0.58 0.48
C THR A 200 17.44 -0.66 1.34
N HIS A 201 17.70 -0.47 2.63
CA HIS A 201 17.92 -1.55 3.58
C HIS A 201 16.66 -1.75 4.42
N VAL A 202 16.22 -3.00 4.53
CA VAL A 202 15.07 -3.42 5.33
C VAL A 202 15.57 -4.27 6.48
N ALA A 203 15.47 -3.73 7.70
CA ALA A 203 15.72 -4.46 8.93
C ALA A 203 14.39 -4.90 9.55
N MET A 204 14.31 -6.15 9.98
CA MET A 204 13.13 -6.74 10.59
C MET A 204 13.53 -7.40 11.91
N GLN A 205 12.86 -7.02 12.98
CA GLN A 205 12.92 -7.75 14.24
C GLN A 205 11.57 -8.41 14.47
N ARG A 206 11.55 -9.74 14.65
CA ARG A 206 10.32 -10.50 14.91
C ARG A 206 10.53 -11.49 16.03
N THR A 207 9.56 -11.58 16.93
CA THR A 207 9.52 -12.65 17.93
C THR A 207 8.79 -13.86 17.34
N LYS A 208 9.50 -14.99 17.22
CA LYS A 208 8.97 -16.24 16.66
C LYS A 208 9.12 -17.38 17.66
N LYS A 209 8.25 -18.39 17.55
CA LYS A 209 8.37 -19.62 18.34
C LYS A 209 9.36 -20.57 17.63
N ALA A 210 10.49 -20.86 18.27
CA ALA A 210 11.47 -21.80 17.75
C ALA A 210 10.94 -23.25 17.81
N LYS A 211 11.63 -24.17 17.10
CA LYS A 211 11.26 -25.60 17.04
C LYS A 211 11.17 -26.27 18.42
N ASN A 212 11.94 -25.78 19.40
CA ASN A 212 11.94 -26.25 20.79
C ASN A 212 10.85 -25.58 21.66
N GLY A 213 9.95 -24.80 21.06
CA GLY A 213 8.85 -24.12 21.75
C GLY A 213 9.22 -22.82 22.46
N ARG A 214 10.52 -22.45 22.53
CA ARG A 214 10.96 -21.18 23.12
C ARG A 214 10.62 -20.01 22.20
N LEU A 215 10.26 -18.87 22.79
CA LEU A 215 10.19 -17.61 22.08
C LEU A 215 11.61 -17.10 21.84
N VAL A 216 11.94 -16.83 20.58
CA VAL A 216 13.20 -16.24 20.18
C VAL A 216 12.93 -14.95 19.41
N THR A 217 13.69 -13.91 19.72
CA THR A 217 13.67 -12.67 18.94
C THR A 217 14.78 -12.76 17.90
N VAL A 218 14.40 -12.63 16.64
CA VAL A 218 15.32 -12.68 15.50
C VAL A 218 15.35 -11.29 14.89
N SER A 219 16.54 -10.73 14.74
CA SER A 219 16.79 -9.44 14.09
C SER A 219 17.69 -9.68 12.89
N GLU A 220 17.16 -9.38 11.71
CA GLU A 220 17.82 -9.59 10.42
C GLU A 220 17.63 -8.34 9.58
N GLY A 221 18.56 -8.06 8.66
CA GLY A 221 18.41 -6.92 7.77
C GLY A 221 19.27 -7.05 6.54
N GLU A 222 18.67 -6.68 5.41
CA GLU A 222 19.31 -6.77 4.09
C GLU A 222 18.81 -5.65 3.16
N ALA A 223 19.59 -5.35 2.13
CA ALA A 223 19.11 -4.54 1.02
C ALA A 223 18.02 -5.29 0.23
N LEU A 224 17.08 -4.56 -0.39
CA LEU A 224 16.04 -5.16 -1.24
C LEU A 224 16.64 -5.99 -2.39
N ILE A 225 17.78 -5.54 -2.93
CA ILE A 225 18.67 -6.35 -3.78
C ILE A 225 20.09 -6.28 -3.21
N SER A 226 20.75 -7.42 -3.03
CA SER A 226 22.10 -7.49 -2.45
C SER A 226 23.18 -7.04 -3.44
N ARG A 227 22.95 -7.26 -4.74
CA ARG A 227 23.88 -6.91 -5.82
C ARG A 227 23.10 -6.49 -7.07
N TYR A 228 23.70 -5.60 -7.86
CA TYR A 228 23.29 -5.37 -9.25
C TYR A 228 24.52 -5.28 -10.19
N LYS A 229 24.31 -5.59 -11.46
CA LYS A 229 25.25 -5.39 -12.56
C LYS A 229 24.48 -4.96 -13.80
N ILE A 230 24.96 -3.91 -14.46
CA ILE A 230 24.35 -3.39 -15.69
C ILE A 230 25.27 -3.74 -16.86
N VAL A 231 24.74 -4.44 -17.85
CA VAL A 231 25.42 -4.69 -19.13
C VAL A 231 24.88 -3.71 -20.14
N LYS A 232 25.78 -2.95 -20.77
CA LYS A 232 25.46 -1.98 -21.80
C LYS A 232 25.85 -2.51 -23.17
N SER A 233 25.10 -2.13 -24.19
CA SER A 233 25.45 -2.36 -25.59
C SER A 233 26.68 -1.52 -26.00
N GLU A 234 27.20 -1.76 -27.20
CA GLU A 234 28.29 -0.97 -27.79
C GLU A 234 27.98 0.54 -27.86
N THR A 235 26.70 0.90 -28.00
CA THR A 235 26.24 2.29 -28.02
C THR A 235 26.11 2.90 -26.61
N GLY A 236 26.53 2.19 -25.55
CA GLY A 236 26.47 2.63 -24.16
C GLY A 236 25.09 2.57 -23.52
N ARG A 237 24.10 1.95 -24.17
CA ARG A 237 22.72 1.85 -23.67
C ARG A 237 22.55 0.61 -22.78
N PRO A 238 21.85 0.70 -21.63
CA PRO A 238 21.56 -0.49 -20.81
C PRO A 238 20.77 -1.54 -21.62
N GLU A 239 21.28 -2.76 -21.63
CA GLU A 239 20.72 -3.88 -22.39
C GLU A 239 20.28 -5.02 -21.47
N TYR A 240 21.12 -5.41 -20.51
CA TYR A 240 20.77 -6.37 -19.48
C TYR A 240 20.99 -5.80 -18.09
N ILE A 241 20.11 -6.18 -17.18
CA ILE A 241 20.26 -5.94 -15.75
C ILE A 241 20.41 -7.30 -15.09
N GLU A 242 21.37 -7.44 -14.21
CA GLU A 242 21.54 -8.61 -13.36
C GLU A 242 21.39 -8.15 -11.91
N ILE A 243 20.44 -8.74 -11.18
CA ILE A 243 20.23 -8.45 -9.77
C ILE A 243 20.25 -9.72 -8.94
N GLU A 244 20.57 -9.58 -7.67
CA GLU A 244 20.43 -10.63 -6.68
C GLU A 244 19.42 -10.20 -5.62
N LEU A 245 18.35 -10.99 -5.44
CA LEU A 245 17.32 -10.67 -4.44
C LEU A 245 17.89 -10.81 -3.02
N ALA A 246 17.29 -10.06 -2.08
CA ALA A 246 17.50 -10.27 -0.66
C ALA A 246 17.31 -11.75 -0.30
N ASP A 247 18.16 -12.27 0.58
CA ASP A 247 18.20 -13.70 0.88
C ASP A 247 16.88 -14.17 1.49
N TRP A 248 16.29 -13.37 2.38
CA TRP A 248 14.98 -13.67 2.97
C TRP A 248 13.87 -13.85 1.92
N MET A 249 13.79 -13.03 0.87
CA MET A 249 12.81 -13.20 -0.21
C MET A 249 13.05 -14.49 -1.00
N TYR A 250 14.32 -14.83 -1.24
CA TYR A 250 14.67 -16.08 -1.92
C TYR A 250 14.29 -17.30 -1.08
N ARG A 251 14.54 -17.27 0.23
CA ARG A 251 14.18 -18.36 1.16
C ARG A 251 12.66 -18.55 1.24
N GLU A 252 11.90 -17.45 1.30
CA GLU A 252 10.43 -17.47 1.28
C GLU A 252 9.83 -18.22 0.08
N ILE A 253 10.53 -18.23 -1.06
CA ILE A 253 10.09 -18.91 -2.28
C ILE A 253 10.62 -20.34 -2.36
N THR A 254 11.88 -20.57 -1.95
CA THR A 254 12.62 -21.80 -2.25
C THR A 254 12.66 -22.84 -1.14
N GLU A 255 12.52 -22.45 0.13
CA GLU A 255 12.66 -23.38 1.27
C GLU A 255 11.35 -24.09 1.64
N GLY A 256 10.22 -23.41 1.48
CA GLY A 256 8.89 -23.94 1.79
C GLY A 256 8.35 -24.89 0.72
N LYS A 257 7.38 -25.75 1.11
CA LYS A 257 6.54 -26.49 0.14
C LYS A 257 5.69 -25.52 -0.69
N ASN A 258 5.12 -24.53 -0.02
CA ASN A 258 4.38 -23.44 -0.64
C ASN A 258 5.21 -22.15 -0.53
N PRO A 259 5.43 -21.42 -1.63
CA PRO A 259 6.12 -20.13 -1.58
C PRO A 259 5.24 -19.09 -0.87
N ASP A 260 5.83 -18.24 -0.02
CA ASP A 260 5.11 -17.17 0.69
C ASP A 260 4.91 -15.93 -0.20
N VAL A 261 4.22 -16.13 -1.33
CA VAL A 261 3.95 -15.10 -2.34
C VAL A 261 2.47 -15.05 -2.70
N LEU A 262 1.98 -13.87 -3.09
CA LEU A 262 0.61 -13.69 -3.59
C LEU A 262 0.62 -13.26 -5.05
N THR A 263 -0.32 -13.78 -5.82
CA THR A 263 -0.59 -13.29 -7.18
C THR A 263 -1.13 -11.88 -7.13
N VAL A 264 -0.56 -11.01 -7.96
CA VAL A 264 -0.95 -9.62 -8.17
C VAL A 264 -1.59 -9.48 -9.55
N HIS A 265 -2.64 -8.68 -9.64
CA HIS A 265 -3.35 -8.42 -10.90
C HIS A 265 -2.42 -7.66 -11.89
N PRO A 266 -2.41 -8.00 -13.20
CA PRO A 266 -1.57 -7.32 -14.19
C PRO A 266 -1.78 -5.79 -14.27
N ASP A 267 -3.00 -5.31 -14.00
CA ASP A 267 -3.31 -3.87 -13.95
C ASP A 267 -2.73 -3.15 -12.71
N TYR A 268 -2.11 -3.85 -11.77
CA TYR A 268 -1.38 -3.24 -10.65
C TYR A 268 -0.37 -2.19 -11.13
N PHE A 269 0.36 -2.50 -12.20
CA PHE A 269 1.35 -1.58 -12.76
C PHE A 269 0.74 -0.31 -13.36
N LEU A 270 -0.55 -0.32 -13.66
CA LEU A 270 -1.28 0.83 -14.18
C LEU A 270 -1.80 1.76 -13.06
N ILE A 271 -1.81 1.32 -11.80
CA ILE A 271 -2.14 2.22 -10.70
C ILE A 271 -1.08 3.33 -10.64
N ASP A 272 -1.50 4.57 -10.92
CA ASP A 272 -0.60 5.73 -10.96
C ASP A 272 -0.23 6.27 -9.57
N PRO A 273 -1.16 6.47 -8.61
CA PRO A 273 -0.79 6.99 -7.30
C PRO A 273 -0.09 5.93 -6.45
N GLY A 274 1.04 6.30 -5.83
CA GLY A 274 1.80 5.39 -4.98
C GLY A 274 1.00 4.86 -3.78
N ILE A 275 0.15 5.70 -3.18
CA ILE A 275 -0.81 5.27 -2.14
C ILE A 275 -1.77 4.21 -2.68
N GLY A 276 -2.23 4.33 -3.94
CA GLY A 276 -3.10 3.33 -4.56
C GLY A 276 -2.44 1.97 -4.70
N ARG A 277 -1.16 1.94 -5.12
CA ARG A 277 -0.37 0.70 -5.18
C ARG A 277 -0.19 0.07 -3.80
N PHE A 278 0.10 0.88 -2.78
CA PHE A 278 0.18 0.40 -1.40
C PHE A 278 -1.15 -0.18 -0.91
N LEU A 279 -2.27 0.53 -1.15
CA LEU A 279 -3.61 0.06 -0.78
C LEU A 279 -3.98 -1.25 -1.47
N TYR A 280 -3.66 -1.41 -2.76
CA TYR A 280 -3.87 -2.68 -3.46
C TYR A 280 -3.10 -3.82 -2.80
N ARG A 281 -1.82 -3.61 -2.46
CA ARG A 281 -1.00 -4.63 -1.76
C ARG A 281 -1.60 -4.99 -0.40
N LEU A 282 -2.00 -3.98 0.37
CA LEU A 282 -2.64 -4.18 1.67
C LEU A 282 -3.96 -4.94 1.55
N ALA A 283 -4.81 -4.59 0.58
CA ALA A 283 -6.05 -5.29 0.29
C ALA A 283 -5.78 -6.76 -0.08
N ARG A 284 -4.80 -7.00 -0.94
CA ARG A 284 -4.43 -8.36 -1.35
C ARG A 284 -3.95 -9.23 -0.20
N ARG A 285 -3.18 -8.66 0.73
CA ARG A 285 -2.70 -9.36 1.94
C ARG A 285 -3.79 -9.58 2.98
N ALA A 286 -4.60 -8.55 3.26
CA ALA A 286 -5.51 -8.53 4.39
C ALA A 286 -6.92 -9.03 4.03
N ALA A 287 -7.48 -8.58 2.91
CA ALA A 287 -8.80 -9.01 2.45
C ALA A 287 -8.70 -10.33 1.65
N GLY A 288 -7.66 -10.52 0.84
CA GLY A 288 -7.56 -11.69 -0.02
C GLY A 288 -8.76 -11.77 -0.97
N LYS A 289 -9.57 -12.82 -0.87
CA LYS A 289 -10.86 -12.98 -1.59
C LYS A 289 -12.09 -12.67 -0.72
N ALA A 290 -11.89 -12.01 0.42
CA ALA A 290 -12.90 -11.67 1.42
C ALA A 290 -12.99 -10.13 1.57
N GLU A 291 -13.25 -9.67 2.79
CA GLU A 291 -13.27 -8.27 3.19
C GLU A 291 -12.22 -8.03 4.29
N ALA A 292 -11.61 -6.84 4.30
CA ALA A 292 -10.82 -6.35 5.43
C ALA A 292 -11.15 -4.90 5.76
N ARG A 293 -11.02 -4.57 7.05
CA ARG A 293 -11.31 -3.23 7.59
C ARG A 293 -10.09 -2.67 8.30
N TRP A 294 -9.73 -1.44 7.98
CA TRP A 294 -8.54 -0.78 8.53
C TRP A 294 -8.82 0.68 8.85
N LEU A 295 -8.40 1.14 10.01
CA LEU A 295 -8.43 2.58 10.33
C LEU A 295 -7.51 3.33 9.36
N PHE A 296 -7.97 4.47 8.83
CA PHE A 296 -7.14 5.33 7.97
C PHE A 296 -5.81 5.68 8.66
N LYS A 297 -5.83 5.90 9.97
CA LYS A 297 -4.64 6.20 10.77
C LYS A 297 -3.61 5.06 10.72
N THR A 298 -4.05 3.82 10.87
CA THR A 298 -3.16 2.66 10.80
C THR A 298 -2.58 2.46 9.41
N ILE A 299 -3.38 2.70 8.35
CA ILE A 299 -2.88 2.66 6.97
C ILE A 299 -1.85 3.76 6.77
N TYR A 300 -2.11 4.98 7.24
CA TYR A 300 -1.17 6.10 7.16
C TYR A 300 0.19 5.74 7.78
N GLU A 301 0.18 5.20 9.01
CA GLU A 301 1.37 4.74 9.72
C GLU A 301 2.12 3.64 8.96
N ARG A 302 1.41 2.63 8.45
CA ARG A 302 2.00 1.50 7.70
C ARG A 302 2.44 1.84 6.29
N SER A 303 1.87 2.87 5.69
CA SER A 303 2.18 3.31 4.32
C SER A 303 3.51 4.07 4.21
N GLY A 304 4.05 4.56 5.34
CA GLY A 304 5.23 5.41 5.33
C GLY A 304 5.02 6.75 4.62
N SER A 305 3.76 7.22 4.52
CA SER A 305 3.44 8.53 3.92
C SER A 305 4.11 9.67 4.69
N ALA A 306 4.87 10.51 3.99
CA ALA A 306 5.59 11.65 4.58
C ALA A 306 4.74 12.93 4.71
N GLY A 307 3.65 13.04 3.94
CA GLY A 307 2.75 14.22 3.99
C GLY A 307 1.77 14.17 5.15
N GLU A 308 1.15 15.30 5.48
CA GLU A 308 0.14 15.40 6.55
C GLU A 308 -1.00 14.36 6.42
N PHE A 309 -1.46 13.83 7.55
CA PHE A 309 -2.57 12.87 7.61
C PHE A 309 -3.82 13.37 6.87
N LYS A 310 -4.13 14.67 6.92
CA LYS A 310 -5.25 15.26 6.19
C LYS A 310 -5.13 15.07 4.66
N LYS A 311 -3.93 15.25 4.10
CA LYS A 311 -3.64 15.05 2.66
C LYS A 311 -3.69 13.57 2.29
N PHE A 312 -3.25 12.70 3.19
CA PHE A 312 -3.40 11.25 3.04
C PHE A 312 -4.89 10.86 2.96
N CYS A 313 -5.72 11.27 3.93
CA CYS A 313 -7.16 11.01 3.93
C CYS A 313 -7.85 11.52 2.65
N PHE A 314 -7.47 12.72 2.19
CA PHE A 314 -7.96 13.27 0.92
C PHE A 314 -7.62 12.35 -0.26
N THR A 315 -6.38 11.85 -0.32
CA THR A 315 -5.95 10.94 -1.40
C THR A 315 -6.68 9.61 -1.35
N VAL A 316 -6.87 9.03 -0.15
CA VAL A 316 -7.64 7.79 0.03
C VAL A 316 -9.10 7.97 -0.41
N ARG A 317 -9.73 9.08 -0.05
CA ARG A 317 -11.10 9.40 -0.50
C ARG A 317 -11.22 9.58 -2.00
N LYS A 318 -10.19 10.15 -2.64
CA LYS A 318 -10.14 10.19 -4.11
C LYS A 318 -10.11 8.78 -4.71
N LEU A 319 -9.32 7.88 -4.13
CA LEU A 319 -9.26 6.47 -4.56
C LEU A 319 -10.58 5.73 -4.35
N ILE A 320 -11.27 5.98 -3.22
CA ILE A 320 -12.62 5.49 -2.97
C ILE A 320 -13.60 6.02 -4.03
N GLY A 321 -13.52 7.32 -4.37
CA GLY A 321 -14.37 7.94 -5.36
C GLY A 321 -14.16 7.43 -6.79
N SER A 322 -12.92 7.15 -7.17
CA SER A 322 -12.61 6.57 -8.49
C SER A 322 -12.99 5.09 -8.56
N ASN A 323 -12.88 4.37 -7.44
CA ASN A 323 -13.19 2.95 -7.28
C ASN A 323 -12.75 2.08 -8.47
N ASP A 324 -11.51 2.26 -8.91
CA ASP A 324 -10.92 1.61 -10.09
C ASP A 324 -9.70 0.75 -9.73
N LEU A 325 -9.46 0.49 -8.44
CA LEU A 325 -8.45 -0.48 -8.02
C LEU A 325 -8.83 -1.89 -8.54
N PRO A 326 -7.90 -2.63 -9.18
CA PRO A 326 -8.18 -3.97 -9.67
C PRO A 326 -8.63 -4.89 -8.54
N GLU A 327 -9.58 -5.79 -8.82
CA GLU A 327 -10.12 -6.80 -7.91
C GLU A 327 -10.84 -6.30 -6.63
N TYR A 328 -10.67 -5.05 -6.22
CA TYR A 328 -11.15 -4.55 -4.92
C TYR A 328 -12.07 -3.34 -5.06
N ASP A 329 -13.16 -3.37 -4.29
CA ASP A 329 -14.04 -2.24 -4.00
C ASP A 329 -13.58 -1.56 -2.71
N LEU A 330 -13.54 -0.22 -2.71
CA LEU A 330 -13.14 0.57 -1.55
C LEU A 330 -14.31 1.38 -1.02
N LYS A 331 -14.55 1.34 0.29
CA LYS A 331 -15.56 2.16 0.98
C LYS A 331 -15.02 2.78 2.26
N GLU A 332 -15.54 3.95 2.61
CA GLU A 332 -15.29 4.57 3.92
C GLU A 332 -16.48 4.32 4.84
N GLU A 333 -16.20 3.86 6.06
CA GLU A 333 -17.15 3.73 7.16
C GLU A 333 -16.73 4.62 8.33
N ALA A 334 -17.70 5.10 9.10
CA ALA A 334 -17.43 5.81 10.35
C ALA A 334 -17.04 4.81 11.45
N GLY A 335 -15.89 5.03 12.10
CA GLY A 335 -15.45 4.29 13.27
C GLY A 335 -15.29 5.19 14.48
N GLN A 336 -15.32 4.61 15.69
CA GLN A 336 -15.13 5.35 16.94
C GLN A 336 -13.76 6.05 17.02
N ALA A 337 -12.72 5.40 16.48
CA ALA A 337 -11.34 5.92 16.47
C ALA A 337 -11.00 6.73 15.19
N GLY A 338 -11.99 7.05 14.36
CA GLY A 338 -11.83 7.72 13.08
C GLY A 338 -12.33 6.91 11.88
N PRO A 339 -12.12 7.39 10.65
CA PRO A 339 -12.62 6.73 9.44
C PRO A 339 -11.94 5.38 9.20
N ILE A 340 -12.74 4.41 8.78
CA ILE A 340 -12.34 3.03 8.47
C ILE A 340 -12.43 2.85 6.96
N LEU A 341 -11.36 2.33 6.35
CA LEU A 341 -11.38 1.84 4.98
C LEU A 341 -11.83 0.38 4.99
N VAL A 342 -12.90 0.09 4.26
CA VAL A 342 -13.36 -1.26 3.94
C VAL A 342 -12.85 -1.60 2.55
N MET A 343 -12.12 -2.70 2.46
CA MET A 343 -11.57 -3.25 1.21
C MET A 343 -12.25 -4.60 0.96
N ARG A 344 -13.06 -4.70 -0.08
CA ARG A 344 -13.84 -5.92 -0.39
C ARG A 344 -13.46 -6.45 -1.77
N TYR A 345 -13.24 -7.76 -1.88
CA TYR A 345 -13.03 -8.40 -3.18
C TYR A 345 -14.31 -8.31 -4.04
N ARG A 346 -14.21 -7.78 -5.26
CA ARG A 346 -15.36 -7.42 -6.11
C ARG A 346 -16.30 -8.59 -6.41
N ASN A 347 -15.79 -9.79 -6.63
CA ASN A 347 -16.65 -10.95 -6.96
C ASN A 347 -17.50 -11.43 -5.78
N LEU A 348 -17.33 -10.88 -4.56
CA LEU A 348 -18.28 -11.10 -3.46
C LEU A 348 -19.54 -10.23 -3.59
N ILE A 349 -19.46 -9.10 -4.30
CA ILE A 349 -20.58 -8.18 -4.50
C ILE A 349 -21.60 -8.79 -5.47
N GLU A 350 -21.15 -9.62 -6.41
CA GLU A 350 -22.02 -10.35 -7.36
C GLU A 350 -22.75 -11.54 -6.73
N GLY A 351 -22.38 -11.96 -5.50
CA GLY A 351 -23.01 -13.06 -4.77
C GLY A 351 -24.15 -12.66 -3.81
N GLU A 352 -24.45 -11.36 -3.68
CA GLU A 352 -25.43 -10.81 -2.71
C GLU A 352 -26.73 -10.29 -3.37
N ALA A 353 -27.07 -10.77 -4.57
CA ALA A 353 -28.43 -10.62 -5.11
C ALA A 353 -29.19 -11.94 -4.98
N PRO A 354 -30.00 -12.17 -3.92
CA PRO A 354 -31.09 -13.11 -4.03
C PRO A 354 -32.08 -12.54 -5.04
N ALA A 355 -32.17 -13.19 -6.20
CA ALA A 355 -33.33 -13.05 -7.07
C ALA A 355 -34.56 -13.33 -6.21
N GLY A 356 -35.47 -12.36 -6.16
CA GLY A 356 -36.81 -12.62 -5.67
C GLY A 356 -37.41 -13.76 -6.47
N SER A 357 -37.93 -14.74 -5.76
CA SER A 357 -39.04 -15.59 -6.17
C SER A 357 -40.05 -15.67 -5.05
#